data_AF-A0A7U7KBM0-F1
#
_entry.id   AF-A0A7U7KBM0-F1
#
_cell.length_a   1.000
_cell.length_b   1.000
_cell.length_c   1.000
_cell.angle_alpha   90.00
_cell.angle_beta   90.00
_cell.angle_gamma   90.00
#
_symmetry.space_group_name_H-M   'P 1'
#
loop_
_entity.id
_entity.type
_entity.pdbx_description
1 polymer ?
#
loop_
_entity_poly.entity_id
_entity_poly.type
_entity_poly.pdbx_seq_one_letter_code
_entity_poly.pdbx_strand_id
1 'polypeptide(L)'
;MTTARHSDTENSPDHLQRKLSNRHLQLIAIGGAIGTGLFMGSGKTISLAGPSILFIYMIIGGMFFFLMRAMGELLLANLHYKSFVDMAHDLIGPWAGYYLGWTYWLGWVLVGIADLSAVINYLSFWLYPMVQASHQYSRP
;
A
#
# COMPACT_ATOMS: atom_id res chain seq x y z
N MET A 1 -42.01 -22.32 -40.61
CA MET A 1 -42.11 -23.30 -39.52
C MET A 1 -40.72 -23.87 -39.30
N THR A 2 -40.27 -23.91 -38.04
CA THR A 2 -39.07 -24.57 -37.49
C THR A 2 -37.73 -23.82 -37.54
N THR A 3 -37.61 -22.93 -36.55
CA THR A 3 -36.46 -22.58 -35.71
C THR A 3 -35.29 -23.58 -35.67
N ALA A 4 -34.07 -23.08 -35.89
CA ALA A 4 -32.86 -23.57 -35.24
C ALA A 4 -32.23 -22.40 -34.46
N ARG A 5 -32.27 -22.50 -33.13
CA ARG A 5 -31.56 -21.63 -32.20
C ARG A 5 -30.07 -21.86 -32.37
N HIS A 6 -29.29 -20.79 -32.56
CA HIS A 6 -27.91 -20.77 -32.13
C HIS A 6 -27.85 -19.93 -30.85
N SER A 7 -27.71 -20.61 -29.73
CA SER A 7 -27.21 -20.04 -28.49
C SER A 7 -25.74 -19.66 -28.65
N ASP A 8 -25.28 -18.79 -27.75
CA ASP A 8 -23.89 -18.55 -27.36
C ASP A 8 -23.21 -17.33 -27.98
N THR A 9 -23.56 -16.15 -27.43
CA THR A 9 -22.54 -15.14 -27.09
C THR A 9 -22.80 -14.69 -25.66
N GLU A 10 -22.26 -15.48 -24.73
CA GLU A 10 -21.97 -15.05 -23.37
C GLU A 10 -21.02 -13.85 -23.46
N ASN A 11 -21.57 -12.67 -23.20
CA ASN A 11 -20.83 -11.42 -23.18
C ASN A 11 -19.91 -11.45 -21.96
N SER A 12 -18.63 -11.74 -22.18
CA SER A 12 -17.61 -11.84 -21.13
C SER A 12 -17.55 -10.55 -20.30
N PRO A 13 -17.42 -10.63 -18.96
CA PRO A 13 -17.50 -9.47 -18.09
C PRO A 13 -16.26 -8.58 -18.24
N ASP A 14 -16.48 -7.28 -18.45
CA ASP A 14 -15.59 -6.15 -18.20
C ASP A 14 -14.07 -6.37 -18.38
N HIS A 15 -13.62 -6.23 -19.63
CA HIS A 15 -12.20 -6.03 -19.89
C HIS A 15 -11.78 -4.61 -19.43
N LEU A 16 -11.22 -4.52 -18.22
CA LEU A 16 -10.65 -3.30 -17.65
C LEU A 16 -9.77 -2.59 -18.68
N GLN A 17 -10.14 -1.36 -19.08
CA GLN A 17 -9.34 -0.57 -19.99
C GLN A 17 -7.99 -0.25 -19.33
N ARG A 18 -6.91 -0.84 -19.84
CA ARG A 18 -5.55 -0.64 -19.34
C ARG A 18 -5.04 0.76 -19.71
N LYS A 19 -5.55 1.79 -19.02
CA LYS A 19 -5.19 3.21 -19.18
C LYS A 19 -4.05 3.67 -18.27
N LEU A 20 -3.54 2.78 -17.42
CA LEU A 20 -2.49 3.13 -16.47
C LEU A 20 -1.12 3.05 -17.16
N SER A 21 -0.66 4.19 -17.65
CA SER A 21 0.69 4.37 -18.21
C SER A 21 1.76 4.02 -17.15
N ASN A 22 2.94 3.58 -17.59
CA ASN A 22 4.09 3.29 -16.73
C ASN A 22 4.40 4.44 -15.75
N ARG A 23 4.17 5.69 -16.17
CA ARG A 23 4.34 6.88 -15.33
C ARG A 23 3.37 6.91 -14.14
N HIS A 24 2.10 6.57 -14.35
CA HIS A 24 1.12 6.52 -13.26
C HIS A 24 1.49 5.42 -12.26
N LEU A 25 1.94 4.26 -12.75
CA LEU A 25 2.31 3.16 -11.87
C LEU A 25 3.53 3.53 -11.02
N GLN A 26 4.51 4.23 -11.59
CA GLN A 26 5.67 4.73 -10.87
C GLN A 26 5.29 5.78 -9.82
N LEU A 27 4.37 6.69 -10.15
CA LEU A 27 3.88 7.69 -9.19
C LEU A 27 3.12 7.04 -8.03
N ILE A 28 2.32 6.02 -8.28
CA ILE A 28 1.64 5.23 -7.24
C ILE A 28 2.68 4.54 -6.35
N ALA A 29 3.70 3.92 -6.93
CA ALA A 29 4.76 3.25 -6.20
C ALA A 29 5.56 4.22 -5.31
N ILE A 30 5.95 5.39 -5.84
CA ILE A 30 6.66 6.42 -5.08
C ILE A 30 5.77 6.98 -3.96
N GLY A 31 4.50 7.28 -4.26
CA GLY A 31 3.54 7.77 -3.28
C GLY A 31 3.33 6.80 -2.12
N GLY A 32 3.18 5.51 -2.43
CA GLY A 32 3.06 4.46 -1.43
C GLY A 32 4.34 4.24 -0.61
N ALA A 33 5.51 4.34 -1.24
CA ALA A 33 6.80 4.14 -0.56
C ALA A 33 7.17 5.29 0.40
N ILE A 34 6.81 6.53 0.07
CA ILE A 34 7.08 7.69 0.93
C ILE A 34 6.08 7.72 2.10
N GLY A 35 4.77 7.66 1.81
CA GLY A 35 3.69 7.47 2.78
C GLY A 35 3.73 8.33 4.06
N THR A 36 2.82 8.02 4.99
CA THR A 36 2.77 8.62 6.34
C THR A 36 3.87 8.07 7.25
N GLY A 37 4.30 6.82 7.01
CA GLY A 37 5.31 6.12 7.80
C GLY A 37 6.69 6.79 7.79
N LEU A 38 7.15 7.30 6.64
CA LEU A 38 8.42 8.02 6.57
C LEU A 38 8.32 9.35 7.34
N PHE A 39 7.24 10.10 7.21
CA PHE A 39 7.11 11.42 7.84
C PHE A 39 6.87 11.37 9.35
N MET A 40 5.92 10.56 9.82
CA MET A 40 5.61 10.45 11.24
C MET A 40 6.60 9.54 11.99
N GLY A 41 7.11 8.51 11.33
CA GLY A 41 8.03 7.54 11.92
C GLY A 41 9.49 8.03 11.99
N SER A 42 9.97 8.80 11.01
CA SER A 42 11.38 9.20 10.96
C SER A 42 11.78 10.10 12.13
N GLY A 43 10.94 11.07 12.54
CA GLY A 43 11.27 12.00 13.63
C GLY A 43 11.52 11.31 14.98
N LYS A 44 10.70 10.31 15.32
CA LYS A 44 10.89 9.52 16.54
C LYS A 44 12.08 8.56 16.41
N THR A 45 12.23 7.94 15.24
CA THR A 45 13.28 6.94 14.99
C THR A 45 14.66 7.60 14.93
N ILE A 46 14.78 8.79 14.35
CA ILE A 46 16.06 9.52 14.24
C ILE A 46 16.53 10.03 15.61
N SER A 47 15.60 10.47 16.46
CA SER A 47 15.88 10.87 17.84
C SER A 47 16.42 9.71 18.68
N LEU A 48 15.87 8.50 18.47
CA LEU A 48 16.27 7.29 19.20
C LEU A 48 17.57 6.66 18.69
N ALA A 49 17.77 6.58 17.37
CA ALA A 49 18.89 5.86 16.77
C ALA A 49 20.12 6.73 16.46
N GLY A 50 19.95 8.07 16.40
CA GLY A 50 21.02 8.99 16.05
C GLY A 50 21.57 8.76 14.62
N PRO A 51 22.85 9.11 14.34
CA PRO A 51 23.44 8.99 13.00
C PRO A 51 23.44 7.56 12.42
N SER A 52 23.33 6.55 13.30
CA SER A 52 23.36 5.13 12.91
C SER A 52 22.14 4.69 12.08
N ILE A 53 21.07 5.48 12.09
CA ILE A 53 19.83 5.18 11.35
C ILE A 53 20.05 5.05 9.84
N LEU A 54 21.04 5.76 9.29
CA LEU A 54 21.41 5.66 7.88
C LEU A 54 21.92 4.25 7.52
N PHE A 55 22.77 3.66 8.38
CA PHE A 55 23.26 2.30 8.18
C PHE A 55 22.14 1.28 8.28
N ILE A 56 21.22 1.45 9.24
CA ILE A 56 20.05 0.60 9.42
C ILE A 56 19.16 0.66 8.17
N TYR A 57 18.82 1.86 7.69
CA TYR A 57 18.03 2.00 6.46
C TYR A 57 18.74 1.45 5.22
N MET A 58 20.06 1.57 5.11
CA MET A 58 20.82 1.01 3.99
C MET A 58 20.77 -0.53 3.99
N ILE A 59 20.93 -1.17 5.14
CA ILE A 59 20.89 -2.63 5.28
C ILE A 59 19.48 -3.16 5.02
N ILE A 60 18.46 -2.57 5.67
CA ILE A 60 17.06 -2.97 5.48
C ILE A 60 16.63 -2.73 4.04
N GLY A 61 16.95 -1.57 3.47
CA GLY A 61 16.66 -1.24 2.08
C GLY A 61 17.32 -2.20 1.10
N GLY A 62 18.58 -2.58 1.34
CA GLY A 62 19.27 -3.61 0.56
C GLY A 62 18.56 -4.96 0.60
N MET A 63 18.16 -5.42 1.78
CA MET A 63 17.42 -6.67 1.94
C MET A 63 16.06 -6.64 1.22
N PHE A 64 15.31 -5.53 1.35
CA PHE A 64 14.02 -5.34 0.67
C PHE A 64 14.18 -5.24 -0.85
N PHE A 65 15.27 -4.66 -1.35
CA PHE A 65 15.57 -4.62 -2.77
C PHE A 65 15.69 -6.03 -3.36
N PHE A 66 16.43 -6.93 -2.69
CA PHE A 66 16.54 -8.32 -3.12
C PHE A 66 15.19 -9.06 -3.05
N LEU A 67 14.42 -8.84 -1.99
CA LEU A 67 13.08 -9.42 -1.85
C LEU A 67 12.16 -9.00 -3.00
N MET A 68 12.11 -7.70 -3.32
CA MET A 68 11.27 -7.16 -4.39
C MET A 68 11.74 -7.61 -5.77
N ARG A 69 13.06 -7.78 -5.95
CA ARG A 69 13.62 -8.34 -7.17
C ARG A 69 13.18 -9.79 -7.38
N ALA A 70 13.30 -10.63 -6.36
CA ALA A 70 12.87 -12.03 -6.42
C ALA A 70 11.35 -12.15 -6.65
N MET A 71 10.55 -11.34 -5.97
CA MET A 71 9.11 -11.27 -6.19
C MET A 71 8.76 -10.84 -7.61
N GLY A 72 9.45 -9.84 -8.16
CA GLY A 72 9.25 -9.40 -9.53
C GLY A 72 9.57 -10.48 -10.56
N GLU A 73 10.65 -11.24 -10.35
CA GLU A 73 11.01 -12.38 -11.20
C GLU A 73 9.95 -13.48 -11.14
N LEU A 74 9.37 -13.74 -9.97
CA LEU A 74 8.36 -14.77 -9.83
C LEU A 74 7.01 -14.40 -10.47
N LEU A 75 6.63 -13.12 -10.43
CA LEU A 75 5.46 -12.60 -11.17
C LEU A 75 5.66 -12.65 -12.68
N LEU A 76 6.88 -12.46 -13.17
CA LEU A 76 7.21 -12.58 -14.60
C LEU A 76 7.30 -14.04 -15.06
N ALA A 77 7.71 -14.95 -14.18
CA ALA A 77 7.79 -16.38 -14.48
C ALA A 77 6.41 -17.01 -14.66
N ASN A 78 5.39 -16.56 -13.92
CA ASN A 78 4.02 -17.04 -14.08
C ASN A 78 3.02 -15.88 -13.92
N LEU A 79 2.53 -15.38 -15.06
CA LEU A 79 1.55 -14.29 -15.12
C LEU A 79 0.15 -14.69 -14.63
N HIS A 80 -0.07 -15.96 -14.26
CA HIS A 80 -1.32 -16.38 -13.64
C HIS A 80 -1.47 -15.84 -12.21
N TYR A 81 -0.34 -15.53 -11.54
CA TYR A 81 -0.35 -14.89 -10.23
C TYR A 81 -0.78 -13.43 -10.34
N LYS A 82 -1.92 -13.11 -9.72
CA LYS A 82 -2.46 -11.75 -9.68
C LYS A 82 -2.15 -11.03 -8.36
N SER A 83 -1.87 -11.80 -7.31
CA SER A 83 -1.52 -11.32 -5.97
C SER A 83 -0.37 -12.13 -5.36
N PHE A 84 0.36 -11.52 -4.42
CA PHE A 84 1.34 -12.23 -3.60
C PHE A 84 0.71 -13.36 -2.78
N VAL A 85 -0.56 -13.21 -2.40
CA VAL A 85 -1.30 -14.25 -1.66
C VAL A 85 -1.50 -15.50 -2.51
N ASP A 86 -1.82 -15.35 -3.81
CA ASP A 86 -1.93 -16.46 -4.76
C ASP A 86 -0.59 -17.17 -4.94
N MET A 87 0.47 -16.37 -5.00
CA MET A 87 1.85 -16.83 -5.11
C MET A 87 2.24 -17.72 -3.92
N ALA A 88 1.89 -17.30 -2.71
CA ALA A 88 2.17 -18.07 -1.50
C ALA A 88 1.26 -19.28 -1.32
N HIS A 89 -0.01 -19.17 -1.75
CA HIS A 89 -0.94 -20.29 -1.77
C HIS A 89 -0.42 -21.44 -2.63
N ASP A 90 0.12 -21.14 -3.81
CA ASP A 90 0.60 -22.16 -4.74
C ASP A 90 2.02 -22.66 -4.43
N LEU A 91 2.92 -21.80 -3.93
CA LEU A 91 4.31 -22.20 -3.65
C LEU A 91 4.50 -22.87 -2.28
N ILE A 92 3.79 -22.39 -1.26
CA ILE A 92 3.97 -22.83 0.14
C ILE A 92 2.82 -23.74 0.57
N GLY A 93 1.63 -23.51 0.01
CA GLY A 93 0.45 -24.35 0.18
C GLY A 93 -0.78 -23.57 0.66
N PRO A 94 -1.95 -24.22 0.68
CA PRO A 94 -3.23 -23.53 0.88
C PRO A 94 -3.35 -22.78 2.21
N TRP A 95 -2.76 -23.36 3.26
CA TRP A 95 -2.72 -22.74 4.59
C TRP A 95 -1.95 -21.42 4.60
N ALA A 96 -0.83 -21.34 3.88
CA ALA A 96 -0.02 -20.13 3.81
C ALA A 96 -0.79 -18.99 3.13
N GLY A 97 -1.52 -19.30 2.06
CA GLY A 97 -2.42 -18.33 1.41
C GLY A 97 -3.48 -17.78 2.36
N TYR A 98 -4.12 -18.64 3.16
CA TYR A 98 -5.11 -18.20 4.15
C TYR A 98 -4.50 -17.27 5.21
N TYR A 99 -3.37 -17.64 5.80
CA TYR A 99 -2.69 -16.81 6.81
C TYR A 99 -2.21 -15.48 6.23
N LEU A 100 -1.63 -15.48 5.03
CA LEU A 100 -1.17 -14.27 4.35
C LEU A 100 -2.33 -13.37 3.94
N GLY A 101 -3.44 -13.93 3.47
CA GLY A 101 -4.65 -13.17 3.16
C GLY A 101 -5.20 -12.44 4.38
N TRP A 102 -5.32 -13.13 5.52
CA TRP A 102 -5.76 -12.53 6.78
C TRP A 102 -4.76 -11.50 7.31
N THR A 103 -3.47 -11.79 7.28
CA THR A 103 -2.42 -10.85 7.72
C THR A 103 -2.39 -9.61 6.84
N TYR A 104 -2.62 -9.76 5.53
CA TYR A 104 -2.72 -8.65 4.60
C TYR A 104 -3.92 -7.76 4.92
N TRP A 105 -5.10 -8.36 5.15
CA TRP A 105 -6.29 -7.60 5.55
C TRP A 105 -6.09 -6.85 6.87
N LEU A 106 -5.55 -7.52 7.90
CA LEU A 106 -5.21 -6.88 9.18
C LEU A 106 -4.17 -5.77 9.00
N GLY A 107 -3.19 -5.96 8.11
CA GLY A 107 -2.22 -4.95 7.74
C GLY A 107 -2.88 -3.67 7.22
N TRP A 108 -3.87 -3.80 6.32
CA TRP A 108 -4.63 -2.64 5.83
C TRP A 108 -5.43 -1.93 6.93
N VAL A 109 -6.02 -2.69 7.86
CA VAL A 109 -6.72 -2.10 9.02
C VAL A 109 -5.74 -1.30 9.90
N LEU A 110 -4.55 -1.86 10.17
CA LEU A 110 -3.51 -1.18 10.96
C LEU A 110 -2.99 0.08 10.26
N VAL A 111 -2.79 0.04 8.94
CA VAL A 111 -2.41 1.22 8.14
C VAL A 111 -3.49 2.29 8.23
N GLY A 112 -4.77 1.92 8.12
CA GLY A 112 -5.89 2.88 8.26
C GLY A 112 -5.90 3.58 9.62
N ILE A 113 -5.63 2.85 10.71
CA ILE A 113 -5.51 3.43 12.05
C ILE A 113 -4.29 4.35 12.17
N ALA A 114 -3.15 3.94 11.61
CA ALA A 114 -1.92 4.74 11.61
C ALA A 114 -2.10 6.07 10.84
N ASP A 115 -2.74 6.02 9.67
CA ASP A 115 -3.04 7.20 8.86
C ASP A 115 -4.02 8.13 9.58
N LEU A 116 -5.06 7.59 10.23
CA LEU A 116 -5.98 8.40 11.03
C LEU A 116 -5.25 9.08 12.21
N SER A 117 -4.37 8.37 12.91
CA SER A 117 -3.56 8.95 13.99
C SER A 117 -2.64 10.05 13.48
N ALA A 118 -2.06 9.88 12.29
CA ALA A 118 -1.22 10.90 11.66
C ALA A 118 -2.03 12.16 11.35
N VAL A 119 -3.21 12.01 10.72
CA VAL A 119 -4.11 13.13 10.39
C VAL A 119 -4.52 13.90 11.64
N ILE A 120 -4.92 13.21 12.71
CA ILE A 120 -5.28 13.84 13.98
C ILE A 120 -4.10 14.67 14.52
N ASN A 121 -2.90 14.11 14.54
CA ASN A 121 -1.71 14.79 15.03
C ASN A 121 -1.38 16.04 14.20
N TYR A 122 -1.46 15.95 12.87
CA TYR A 122 -1.26 17.09 11.97
C TYR A 122 -2.31 18.19 12.18
N LEU A 123 -3.59 17.83 12.33
CA LEU A 123 -4.66 18.79 12.60
C LEU A 123 -4.48 19.47 13.96
N SER A 124 -4.08 18.74 15.01
CA SER A 124 -3.78 19.33 16.31
C SER A 124 -2.60 20.30 16.25
N PHE A 125 -1.57 20.01 15.46
CA PHE A 125 -0.42 20.90 15.31
C PHE A 125 -0.77 22.20 14.56
N TRP A 126 -1.58 22.12 13.50
CA TRP A 126 -1.80 23.25 12.60
C TRP A 126 -3.12 24.01 12.83
N LEU A 127 -4.21 23.30 13.11
CA LEU A 127 -5.56 23.88 13.24
C LEU A 127 -5.82 24.42 14.65
N TYR A 128 -5.33 23.75 15.69
CA TYR A 128 -5.55 24.17 17.09
C TYR A 128 -5.02 25.58 17.38
N PRO A 129 -3.80 25.98 16.93
CA PRO A 129 -3.31 27.35 17.11
C PRO A 129 -4.13 28.38 16.32
N MET A 130 -4.60 28.04 15.12
CA MET A 130 -5.38 28.95 14.28
C MET A 130 -6.78 29.23 14.84
N VAL A 131 -7.42 28.21 15.40
CA VAL A 131 -8.74 28.34 16.04
C VAL A 131 -8.66 29.13 17.34
N GLN A 132 -7.55 29.02 18.10
CA GLN A 132 -7.33 29.88 19.27
C GLN A 132 -7.10 31.34 18.88
N ALA A 133 -6.33 31.60 17.81
CA ALA A 133 -6.07 32.96 17.34
C ALA A 133 -7.36 33.69 16.89
N SER A 134 -8.29 32.99 16.22
CA SER A 134 -9.59 33.57 15.83
C SER A 134 -10.52 33.79 17.03
N HIS A 135 -10.51 32.89 18.03
CA HIS A 135 -11.25 33.08 19.28
C HIS A 135 -10.69 34.19 20.16
N GLN A 136 -9.38 34.46 20.13
CA GLN A 136 -8.74 35.55 20.89
C GLN A 136 -9.11 36.94 20.32
N TYR A 137 -9.26 37.07 18.99
CA TYR A 137 -9.62 38.33 18.31
C TYR A 137 -11.13 38.64 18.38
N SER A 138 -11.97 37.67 18.75
CA SER A 138 -13.43 37.82 18.86
C SER A 138 -13.92 38.03 20.31
N ARG A 139 -13.01 38.19 21.28
CA ARG A 139 -13.38 38.60 22.65
C ARG A 139 -13.21 40.12 22.79
N PRO A 140 -14.25 40.86 23.23
CA PRO A 140 -14.17 42.30 23.42
C PRO A 140 -13.21 42.70 24.53
#